data_AF-A0A838KGF8-F1
#
_entry.id   AF-A0A838KGF8-F1
#
_cell.length_a   1.000
_cell.length_b   1.000
_cell.length_c   1.000
_cell.angle_alpha   90.00
_cell.angle_beta   90.00
_cell.angle_gamma   90.00
#
_symmetry.space_group_name_H-M   'P 1'
#
loop_
_entity.id
_entity.type
_entity.pdbx_description
1 polymer ?
#
loop_
_entity_poly.entity_id
_entity_poly.type
_entity_poly.pdbx_seq_one_letter_code
_entity_poly.pdbx_strand_id
1 'polypeptide(L)'
;GLAAMATRYGDPSPPATAGVHSLVERAEGLRRRAALLADADAAAYGRYLDATRLPRGPDAEGRRRAVRAALTEATDVPLEIAEVAAEVADLAAALARSSKADLRGDAAAAVLLASAAATTAAILVGENLGRDVDDPRRDRAAMLAGSAQAAAAAVVELFGPQ
;
A
#
# COMPACT_ATOMS: atom_id res chain seq x y z
N GLY A 1 -7.23 -0.53 -9.43
CA GLY A 1 -7.87 -0.27 -10.74
C GLY A 1 -7.54 -1.37 -11.71
N LEU A 2 -6.27 -1.43 -12.13
CA LEU A 2 -5.75 -2.44 -13.06
C LEU A 2 -5.91 -3.88 -12.57
N ALA A 3 -5.63 -4.18 -11.30
CA ALA A 3 -5.87 -5.51 -10.72
C ALA A 3 -7.33 -5.97 -10.86
N ALA A 4 -8.30 -5.10 -10.54
CA ALA A 4 -9.72 -5.42 -10.66
C ALA A 4 -10.16 -5.59 -12.13
N MET A 5 -9.58 -4.85 -13.07
CA MET A 5 -9.79 -5.06 -14.52
C MET A 5 -9.27 -6.44 -14.94
N ALA A 6 -8.02 -6.78 -14.60
CA ALA A 6 -7.42 -8.07 -14.93
C ALA A 6 -8.24 -9.25 -14.38
N THR A 7 -8.78 -9.13 -13.17
CA THR A 7 -9.66 -10.17 -12.61
C THR A 7 -11.00 -10.29 -13.34
N ARG A 8 -11.62 -9.18 -13.76
CA ARG A 8 -12.93 -9.18 -14.43
C ARG A 8 -12.90 -9.78 -15.84
N TYR A 9 -11.80 -9.63 -16.56
CA TYR A 9 -11.66 -10.13 -17.93
C TYR A 9 -10.96 -11.49 -18.02
N GLY A 10 -10.43 -12.01 -16.90
CA GLY A 10 -9.93 -13.37 -16.81
C GLY A 10 -11.10 -14.37 -16.85
N ASP A 11 -11.31 -14.98 -18.02
CA ASP A 11 -12.39 -15.95 -18.27
C ASP A 11 -12.32 -17.18 -17.33
N PRO A 12 -13.40 -17.54 -16.60
CA PRO A 12 -13.43 -18.71 -15.74
C PRO A 12 -13.81 -19.98 -16.51
N SER A 13 -12.91 -20.98 -16.59
CA SER A 13 -13.34 -22.36 -16.88
C SER A 13 -14.19 -22.88 -15.70
N PRO A 14 -15.35 -23.54 -15.91
CA PRO A 14 -16.19 -24.00 -14.79
C PRO A 14 -15.56 -25.25 -14.16
N PRO A 15 -15.30 -25.28 -12.83
CA PRO A 15 -16.07 -24.64 -11.75
C PRO A 15 -15.32 -23.53 -10.98
N ALA A 16 -14.54 -22.67 -11.65
CA ALA A 16 -13.72 -21.63 -10.99
C ALA A 16 -14.42 -20.29 -10.71
N THR A 17 -15.74 -20.17 -10.94
CA THR A 17 -16.46 -18.88 -10.92
C THR A 17 -16.53 -18.22 -9.53
N ALA A 18 -16.74 -19.00 -8.47
CA ALA A 18 -16.83 -18.46 -7.10
C ALA A 18 -15.51 -17.83 -6.61
N GLY A 19 -14.36 -18.39 -7.02
CA GLY A 19 -13.03 -17.87 -6.66
C GLY A 19 -12.66 -16.58 -7.43
N VAL A 20 -13.13 -16.42 -8.66
CA VAL A 20 -12.89 -15.19 -9.44
C VAL A 20 -13.74 -14.03 -8.91
N HIS A 21 -15.00 -14.27 -8.56
CA HIS A 21 -15.86 -13.25 -7.95
C HIS A 21 -15.29 -12.70 -6.65
N SER A 22 -14.76 -13.56 -5.77
CA SER A 22 -14.14 -13.11 -4.51
C SER A 22 -12.87 -12.29 -4.72
N LEU A 23 -12.07 -12.61 -5.75
CA LEU A 23 -10.88 -11.82 -6.12
C LEU A 23 -11.26 -10.44 -6.67
N VAL A 24 -12.30 -10.34 -7.51
CA VAL A 24 -12.80 -9.05 -8.02
C VAL A 24 -13.28 -8.18 -6.86
N GLU A 25 -14.09 -8.75 -5.96
CA GLU A 25 -14.60 -8.05 -4.79
C GLU A 25 -13.47 -7.56 -3.89
N ARG A 26 -12.44 -8.40 -3.68
CA ARG A 26 -11.27 -8.01 -2.89
C ARG A 26 -10.48 -6.88 -3.55
N ALA A 27 -10.21 -6.98 -4.85
CA ALA A 27 -9.49 -5.95 -5.60
C ALA A 27 -10.25 -4.61 -5.62
N GLU A 28 -11.59 -4.64 -5.71
CA GLU A 28 -12.42 -3.45 -5.59
C GLU A 28 -12.46 -2.88 -4.17
N GLY A 29 -12.48 -3.75 -3.16
CA GLY A 29 -12.33 -3.35 -1.75
C GLY A 29 -11.03 -2.61 -1.50
N LEU A 30 -9.91 -3.18 -1.96
CA LEU A 30 -8.57 -2.57 -1.86
C LEU A 30 -8.51 -1.25 -2.64
N ARG A 31 -9.10 -1.17 -3.84
CA ARG A 31 -9.16 0.08 -4.61
C ARG A 31 -9.89 1.18 -3.84
N ARG A 32 -11.05 0.88 -3.24
CA ARG A 32 -11.79 1.85 -2.43
C ARG A 32 -10.99 2.26 -1.19
N ARG A 33 -10.34 1.30 -0.54
CA ARG A 33 -9.52 1.58 0.64
C ARG A 33 -8.33 2.47 0.32
N ALA A 34 -7.61 2.19 -0.77
CA ALA A 34 -6.50 3.02 -1.23
C ALA A 34 -6.92 4.47 -1.53
N ALA A 35 -8.10 4.68 -2.12
CA ALA A 35 -8.62 6.02 -2.36
C ALA A 35 -8.90 6.77 -1.05
N LEU A 36 -9.54 6.12 -0.07
CA LEU A 36 -9.78 6.71 1.25
C LEU A 36 -8.48 7.02 1.99
N LEU A 37 -7.46 6.18 1.84
CA LEU A 37 -6.16 6.40 2.47
C LEU A 37 -5.42 7.59 1.89
N ALA A 38 -5.55 7.88 0.60
CA ALA A 38 -4.97 9.08 0.01
C ALA A 38 -5.53 10.38 0.65
N ASP A 39 -6.84 10.43 0.86
CA ASP A 39 -7.48 11.56 1.56
C ASP A 39 -7.09 11.60 3.05
N ALA A 40 -7.01 10.43 3.69
CA ALA A 40 -6.60 10.32 5.09
C ALA A 40 -5.16 10.78 5.32
N ASP A 41 -4.24 10.49 4.40
CA ASP A 41 -2.84 10.89 4.48
C ASP A 41 -2.69 12.41 4.43
N ALA A 42 -3.36 13.04 3.45
CA ALA A 42 -3.41 14.50 3.34
C ALA A 42 -4.00 15.14 4.61
N ALA A 43 -5.07 14.57 5.16
CA ALA A 43 -5.69 15.07 6.38
C ALA A 43 -4.78 14.90 7.63
N ALA A 44 -4.10 13.76 7.76
CA ALA A 44 -3.17 13.49 8.86
C ALA A 44 -1.96 14.44 8.82
N TYR A 45 -1.40 14.64 7.62
CA TYR A 45 -0.33 15.61 7.43
C TYR A 45 -0.77 17.05 7.76
N GLY A 46 -1.99 17.43 7.37
CA GLY A 46 -2.59 18.71 7.76
C GLY A 46 -2.64 18.91 9.28
N ARG A 47 -3.13 17.89 10.02
CA ARG A 47 -3.16 17.93 11.50
C ARG A 47 -1.77 18.04 12.11
N TYR A 48 -0.77 17.36 11.53
CA TYR A 48 0.62 17.50 11.94
C TYR A 48 1.16 18.92 11.74
N LEU A 49 0.88 19.54 10.59
CA LEU A 49 1.26 20.93 10.33
C LEU A 49 0.59 21.88 11.33
N ASP A 50 -0.68 21.68 11.66
CA ASP A 50 -1.39 22.53 12.62
C ASP A 50 -0.84 22.36 14.05
N ALA A 51 -0.55 21.13 14.47
CA ALA A 51 0.07 20.86 15.76
C ALA A 51 1.47 21.51 15.88
N THR A 52 2.26 21.50 14.81
CA THR A 52 3.59 22.15 14.80
C THR A 52 3.51 23.68 14.75
N ARG A 53 2.38 24.27 14.36
CA ARG A 53 2.13 25.72 14.36
C ARG A 53 1.64 26.28 15.68
N LEU A 54 1.15 25.45 16.62
CA LEU A 54 0.69 25.89 17.95
C LEU A 54 1.74 26.79 18.64
N PRO A 55 1.38 27.85 19.39
CA PRO A 55 2.38 28.74 19.99
C PRO A 55 3.39 28.02 20.90
N ARG A 56 4.65 28.48 20.91
CA ARG A 56 5.67 28.02 21.89
C ARG A 56 5.49 28.72 23.25
N GLY A 57 4.24 28.87 23.67
CA GLY A 57 3.84 29.55 24.89
C GLY A 57 4.12 28.72 26.16
N PRO A 58 3.54 29.10 27.31
CA PRO A 58 3.85 28.47 28.60
C PRO A 58 3.48 26.98 28.64
N ASP A 59 2.53 26.52 27.82
CA ASP A 59 2.16 25.11 27.70
C ASP A 59 3.03 24.35 26.67
N ALA A 60 4.33 24.28 26.94
CA ALA A 60 5.27 23.55 26.08
C ALA A 60 4.94 22.05 26.02
N GLU A 61 4.42 21.47 27.10
CA GLU A 61 4.12 20.03 27.14
C GLU A 61 2.83 19.68 26.39
N GLY A 62 1.79 20.51 26.47
CA GLY A 62 0.59 20.34 25.64
C GLY A 62 0.88 20.41 24.16
N ARG A 63 1.70 21.39 23.72
CA ARG A 63 2.19 21.44 22.34
C ARG A 63 2.94 20.16 21.96
N ARG A 64 3.86 19.68 22.80
CA ARG A 64 4.62 18.45 22.51
C ARG A 64 3.72 17.21 22.41
N ARG A 65 2.71 17.08 23.28
CA ARG A 65 1.71 16.01 23.20
C ARG A 65 0.91 16.07 21.90
N ALA A 66 0.44 17.25 21.50
CA ALA A 66 -0.32 17.43 20.26
C ALA A 66 0.51 17.04 19.02
N VAL A 67 1.79 17.45 18.96
CA VAL A 67 2.69 17.08 17.87
C VAL A 67 2.93 15.58 17.84
N ARG A 68 3.19 14.94 18.99
CA ARG A 68 3.38 13.48 19.06
C ARG A 68 2.14 12.72 18.59
N ALA A 69 0.96 13.10 19.04
CA ALA A 69 -0.29 12.45 18.62
C ALA A 69 -0.53 12.59 17.12
N ALA A 70 -0.35 13.80 16.56
CA ALA A 70 -0.50 14.02 15.13
C ALA A 70 0.55 13.25 14.29
N LEU A 71 1.78 13.12 14.80
CA LEU A 71 2.83 12.34 14.14
C LEU A 71 2.54 10.84 14.18
N THR A 72 1.96 10.32 15.27
CA THR A 72 1.47 8.94 15.34
C THR A 72 0.44 8.68 14.24
N GLU A 73 -0.58 9.52 14.11
CA GLU A 73 -1.59 9.39 13.06
C GLU A 73 -0.99 9.51 11.65
N ALA A 74 -0.06 10.46 11.45
CA ALA A 74 0.65 10.62 10.18
C ALA A 74 1.58 9.44 9.86
N THR A 75 1.93 8.60 10.85
CA THR A 75 2.70 7.36 10.64
C THR A 75 1.80 6.18 10.32
N ASP A 76 0.64 6.10 10.99
CA ASP A 76 -0.28 4.98 10.86
C ASP A 76 -0.90 4.90 9.46
N VAL A 77 -1.19 6.05 8.83
CA VAL A 77 -1.77 6.07 7.47
C VAL A 77 -0.82 5.51 6.40
N PRO A 78 0.45 5.95 6.30
CA PRO A 78 1.43 5.30 5.43
C PRO A 78 1.62 3.82 5.70
N LEU A 79 1.63 3.37 6.96
CA LEU A 79 1.71 1.94 7.24
C LEU A 79 0.54 1.17 6.63
N GLU A 80 -0.68 1.69 6.74
CA GLU A 80 -1.85 1.08 6.15
C GLU A 80 -1.82 1.10 4.61
N ILE A 81 -1.26 2.16 4.02
CA ILE A 81 -1.00 2.20 2.57
C ILE A 81 -0.04 1.08 2.17
N ALA A 82 1.02 0.82 2.95
CA ALA A 82 1.95 -0.27 2.68
C ALA A 82 1.26 -1.65 2.73
N GLU A 83 0.34 -1.84 3.67
CA GLU A 83 -0.45 -3.09 3.81
C GLU A 83 -1.34 -3.32 2.59
N VAL A 84 -2.13 -2.31 2.22
CA VAL A 84 -3.01 -2.38 1.05
C VAL A 84 -2.21 -2.58 -0.23
N ALA A 85 -1.08 -1.88 -0.36
CA ALA A 85 -0.22 -1.99 -1.54
C ALA A 85 0.45 -3.38 -1.65
N ALA A 86 0.96 -3.93 -0.54
CA ALA A 86 1.52 -5.29 -0.55
C ALA A 86 0.48 -6.33 -0.96
N GLU A 87 -0.75 -6.21 -0.47
CA GLU A 87 -1.81 -7.14 -0.85
C GLU A 87 -2.24 -6.99 -2.32
N VAL A 88 -2.30 -5.76 -2.84
CA VAL A 88 -2.53 -5.54 -4.28
C VAL A 88 -1.41 -6.17 -5.10
N ALA A 89 -0.16 -6.08 -4.64
CA ALA A 89 0.97 -6.71 -5.32
C ALA A 89 0.83 -8.24 -5.35
N ASP A 90 0.48 -8.87 -4.24
CA ASP A 90 0.27 -10.32 -4.18
C ASP A 90 -0.84 -10.80 -5.12
N LEU A 91 -1.98 -10.11 -5.10
CA LEU A 91 -3.11 -10.41 -6.00
C LEU A 91 -2.71 -10.23 -7.48
N ALA A 92 -2.04 -9.12 -7.81
CA ALA A 92 -1.60 -8.82 -9.17
C ALA A 92 -0.56 -9.84 -9.66
N ALA A 93 0.35 -10.28 -8.80
CA ALA A 93 1.36 -11.29 -9.13
C ALA A 93 0.73 -12.66 -9.40
N ALA A 94 -0.27 -13.05 -8.59
CA ALA A 94 -1.03 -14.28 -8.82
C ALA A 94 -1.78 -14.24 -10.17
N LEU A 95 -2.37 -13.08 -10.51
CA LEU A 95 -3.01 -12.88 -11.81
C LEU A 95 -1.99 -12.94 -12.95
N ALA A 96 -0.84 -12.28 -12.85
CA ALA A 96 0.18 -12.28 -13.91
C ALA A 96 0.65 -13.71 -14.27
N ARG A 97 0.78 -14.60 -13.27
CA ARG A 97 1.15 -16.01 -13.46
C ARG A 97 0.04 -16.86 -14.08
N SER A 98 -1.23 -16.58 -13.77
CA SER A 98 -2.38 -17.41 -14.15
C SER A 98 -3.17 -16.89 -15.37
N SER A 99 -2.92 -15.64 -15.80
CA SER A 99 -3.69 -14.98 -16.87
C SER A 99 -3.28 -15.43 -18.28
N LYS A 100 -4.26 -15.43 -19.20
CA LYS A 100 -4.06 -15.43 -20.66
C LYS A 100 -3.16 -14.22 -21.05
N ALA A 101 -2.45 -14.32 -22.17
CA ALA A 101 -1.46 -13.33 -22.62
C ALA A 101 -1.99 -11.89 -22.58
N ASP A 102 -3.26 -11.69 -22.94
CA ASP A 102 -3.90 -10.37 -23.09
C ASP A 102 -4.06 -9.59 -21.77
N LEU A 103 -4.04 -10.25 -20.61
CA LEU A 103 -4.20 -9.58 -19.29
C LEU A 103 -2.93 -9.61 -18.44
N ARG A 104 -1.89 -10.29 -18.93
CA ARG A 104 -0.62 -10.41 -18.23
C ARG A 104 0.09 -9.06 -18.09
N GLY A 105 -0.02 -8.19 -19.09
CA GLY A 105 0.54 -6.84 -19.07
C GLY A 105 -0.08 -5.95 -17.99
N ASP A 106 -1.41 -5.93 -17.88
CA ASP A 106 -2.12 -5.14 -16.85
C ASP A 106 -1.83 -5.65 -15.44
N ALA A 107 -1.75 -6.96 -15.26
CA ALA A 107 -1.37 -7.57 -13.98
C ALA A 107 0.08 -7.23 -13.60
N ALA A 108 1.00 -7.21 -14.57
CA ALA A 108 2.38 -6.80 -14.35
C ALA A 108 2.50 -5.30 -14.00
N ALA A 109 1.78 -4.43 -14.69
CA ALA A 109 1.72 -3.02 -14.33
C ALA A 109 1.17 -2.83 -12.91
N ALA A 110 0.12 -3.57 -12.53
CA ALA A 110 -0.46 -3.51 -11.21
C ALA A 110 0.53 -3.91 -10.10
N VAL A 111 1.30 -5.00 -10.27
CA VAL A 111 2.28 -5.42 -9.25
C VAL A 111 3.42 -4.42 -9.09
N LEU A 112 3.91 -3.84 -10.19
CA LEU A 112 5.01 -2.89 -10.18
C LEU A 112 4.61 -1.59 -9.47
N LEU A 113 3.42 -1.07 -9.80
CA LEU A 113 2.88 0.12 -9.14
C LEU A 113 2.61 -0.12 -7.65
N ALA A 114 2.08 -1.28 -7.31
CA ALA A 114 1.82 -1.66 -5.93
C ALA A 114 3.12 -1.81 -5.12
N SER A 115 4.16 -2.43 -5.69
CA SER A 115 5.49 -2.50 -5.07
C SER A 115 6.12 -1.14 -4.83
N ALA A 116 6.02 -0.23 -5.81
CA ALA A 116 6.50 1.14 -5.65
C ALA A 116 5.73 1.85 -4.52
N ALA A 117 4.40 1.74 -4.48
CA ALA A 117 3.58 2.32 -3.43
C ALA A 117 3.93 1.79 -2.03
N ALA A 118 4.09 0.47 -1.87
CA ALA A 118 4.49 -0.14 -0.60
C ALA A 118 5.87 0.35 -0.13
N THR A 119 6.81 0.45 -1.07
CA THR A 119 8.18 0.94 -0.80
C THR A 119 8.17 2.41 -0.38
N THR A 120 7.46 3.26 -1.11
CA THR A 120 7.31 4.68 -0.76
C THR A 120 6.65 4.85 0.61
N ALA A 121 5.59 4.09 0.88
CA ALA A 121 4.90 4.12 2.16
C ALA A 121 5.81 3.73 3.33
N ALA A 122 6.64 2.69 3.17
CA ALA A 122 7.62 2.29 4.18
C ALA A 122 8.67 3.37 4.45
N ILE A 123 9.11 4.10 3.42
CA ILE A 123 10.00 5.27 3.59
C ILE A 123 9.32 6.34 4.43
N LEU A 124 8.06 6.68 4.14
CA LEU A 124 7.30 7.69 4.89
C LEU A 124 7.09 7.29 6.37
N VAL A 125 6.79 6.02 6.64
CA VAL A 125 6.76 5.48 8.02
C VAL A 125 8.11 5.72 8.70
N GLY A 126 9.21 5.40 8.01
CA GLY A 126 10.57 5.62 8.52
C GLY A 126 10.89 7.09 8.80
N GLU A 127 10.51 8.01 7.91
CA GLU A 127 10.71 9.45 8.09
C GLU A 127 9.93 9.98 9.30
N ASN A 128 8.67 9.58 9.45
CA ASN A 128 7.82 10.04 10.55
C ASN A 128 8.29 9.51 11.92
N LEU A 129 8.77 8.27 12.00
CA LEU A 129 9.32 7.71 13.23
C LEU A 129 10.67 8.31 13.63
N GLY A 130 11.43 8.88 12.67
CA GLY A 130 12.65 9.62 12.95
C GLY A 130 13.65 8.81 13.79
N ARG A 131 13.90 9.21 15.03
CA ARG A 131 14.87 8.53 15.92
C ARG A 131 14.32 7.31 16.65
N ASP A 132 13.02 7.03 16.55
CA ASP A 132 12.39 5.88 17.20
C ASP A 132 12.60 4.60 16.39
N VAL A 133 13.86 4.14 16.34
CA VAL A 133 14.30 3.04 15.46
C VAL A 133 13.73 1.69 15.87
N ASP A 134 13.31 1.54 17.12
CA ASP A 134 12.77 0.29 17.67
C ASP A 134 11.24 0.19 17.55
N ASP A 135 10.57 1.19 16.98
CA ASP A 135 9.12 1.13 16.76
C ASP A 135 8.76 0.00 15.78
N PRO A 136 7.90 -0.96 16.17
CA PRO A 136 7.61 -2.16 15.36
C PRO A 136 6.96 -1.85 14.01
N ARG A 137 6.42 -0.65 13.82
CA ARG A 137 5.86 -0.22 12.53
C ARG A 137 6.94 -0.11 11.45
N ARG A 138 8.18 0.17 11.82
CA ARG A 138 9.33 0.21 10.89
C ARG A 138 9.57 -1.15 10.25
N ASP A 139 9.75 -2.18 11.08
CA ASP A 139 9.99 -3.54 10.60
C ASP A 139 8.80 -4.07 9.81
N ARG A 140 7.57 -3.79 10.29
CA ARG A 140 6.36 -4.17 9.56
C ARG A 140 6.30 -3.54 8.18
N ALA A 141 6.54 -2.23 8.06
CA ALA A 141 6.53 -1.53 6.78
C ALA A 141 7.64 -2.05 5.85
N ALA A 142 8.83 -2.30 6.37
CA ALA A 142 9.94 -2.86 5.61
C ALA A 142 9.63 -4.28 5.09
N MET A 143 9.01 -5.13 5.90
CA MET A 143 8.58 -6.47 5.48
C MET A 143 7.53 -6.41 4.36
N LEU A 144 6.54 -5.51 4.46
CA LEU A 144 5.51 -5.32 3.44
C LEU A 144 6.09 -4.80 2.13
N ALA A 145 7.02 -3.84 2.19
CA ALA A 145 7.73 -3.36 1.02
C ALA A 145 8.56 -4.48 0.38
N GLY A 146 9.29 -5.25 1.18
CA GLY A 146 10.10 -6.38 0.72
C GLY A 146 9.28 -7.47 0.04
N SER A 147 8.12 -7.84 0.60
CA SER A 147 7.23 -8.83 -0.04
C SER A 147 6.69 -8.33 -1.37
N ALA A 148 6.26 -7.06 -1.44
CA ALA A 148 5.75 -6.47 -2.67
C ALA A 148 6.84 -6.35 -3.75
N GLN A 149 8.07 -6.00 -3.37
CA GLN A 149 9.25 -5.99 -4.25
C GLN A 149 9.57 -7.38 -4.79
N ALA A 150 9.55 -8.41 -3.94
CA ALA A 150 9.76 -9.78 -4.37
C ALA A 150 8.68 -10.25 -5.36
N ALA A 151 7.41 -9.91 -5.10
CA ALA A 151 6.31 -10.20 -6.01
C ALA A 151 6.49 -9.51 -7.37
N ALA A 152 6.92 -8.25 -7.37
CA ALA A 152 7.20 -7.51 -8.60
C ALA A 152 8.38 -8.10 -9.39
N ALA A 153 9.49 -8.43 -8.72
CA ALA A 153 10.65 -9.05 -9.35
C ALA A 153 10.28 -10.37 -10.04
N ALA A 154 9.55 -11.24 -9.34
CA ALA A 154 9.09 -12.52 -9.89
C ALA A 154 8.19 -12.35 -11.13
N VAL A 155 7.42 -11.26 -11.21
CA VAL A 155 6.60 -10.99 -12.40
C VAL A 155 7.42 -10.45 -13.55
N VAL A 156 8.41 -9.58 -13.30
CA VAL A 156 9.32 -9.08 -14.35
C VAL A 156 10.06 -10.22 -15.04
N GLU A 157 10.49 -11.23 -14.28
CA GLU A 157 11.15 -12.43 -14.82
C GLU A 157 10.29 -13.18 -15.84
N LEU A 158 8.95 -13.14 -15.73
CA LEU A 158 8.03 -13.75 -16.70
C LEU A 158 8.12 -13.12 -18.10
N PHE A 159 8.67 -11.91 -18.21
CA PHE A 159 8.83 -11.18 -19.47
C PHE A 159 10.29 -11.13 -19.95
N GLY A 160 11.21 -11.77 -19.23
CA GLY A 160 12.60 -11.91 -19.66
C GLY A 160 12.74 -12.81 -20.89
N PRO A 161 13.88 -12.74 -21.61
CA PRO A 161 14.17 -13.64 -22.71
C PRO A 161 14.12 -15.11 -22.22
N GLN A 162 13.42 -15.96 -22.99
CA GLN A 162 13.29 -17.40 -22.74
C GLN A 162 14.42 -18.17 -23.41
#